data_AF-A0A7K3LYQ0-F1
#
_entry.id   AF-A0A7K3LYQ0-F1
#
_cell.length_a   1.000
_cell.length_b   1.000
_cell.length_c   1.000
_cell.angle_alpha   90.00
_cell.angle_beta   90.00
_cell.angle_gamma   90.00
#
_symmetry.space_group_name_H-M   'P 1'
#
loop_
_entity.id
_entity.type
_entity.pdbx_description
1 polymer ?
#
loop_
_entity_poly.entity_id
_entity_poly.type
_entity_poly.pdbx_seq_one_letter_code
_entity_poly.pdbx_strand_id
1 'polypeptide(L)'
;MLLFAGGLLLGATAMPAQSEVPPHPHMLVLGLQLDADGEPVGFKRCVDLAAGKPVPLNAHHAHVHTGTAGEMLRTKAGHAVVPGAPLTPWNNCAELIADFSGS
;
A
#
# COMPACT_ATOMS: atom_id res chain seq x y z
N MET A 1 -25.40 -54.61 -21.88
CA MET A 1 -24.08 -54.19 -21.38
C MET A 1 -24.18 -52.70 -21.07
N LEU A 2 -24.39 -52.35 -19.79
CA LEU A 2 -24.46 -50.94 -19.36
C LEU A 2 -23.04 -50.38 -19.28
N LEU A 3 -22.76 -49.29 -20.00
CA LEU A 3 -21.53 -48.51 -19.87
C LEU A 3 -21.81 -47.26 -19.03
N PHE A 4 -21.34 -47.30 -17.79
CA PHE A 4 -21.08 -46.12 -16.97
C PHE A 4 -19.99 -45.27 -17.63
N ALA A 5 -20.25 -43.99 -17.86
CA ALA A 5 -19.20 -43.00 -18.09
C ALA A 5 -19.49 -41.77 -17.23
N GLY A 6 -18.95 -41.79 -16.00
CA GLY A 6 -18.67 -40.56 -15.26
C GLY A 6 -17.74 -39.69 -16.11
N GLY A 7 -17.92 -38.37 -16.16
CA GLY A 7 -17.84 -37.50 -14.99
C GLY A 7 -16.46 -36.84 -15.02
N LEU A 8 -16.38 -35.62 -15.55
CA LEU A 8 -15.33 -34.67 -15.19
C LEU A 8 -15.84 -33.26 -15.51
N LEU A 9 -16.62 -32.71 -14.58
CA LEU A 9 -16.82 -31.26 -14.48
C LEU A 9 -15.45 -30.68 -14.09
N LEU A 10 -14.66 -30.27 -15.09
CA LEU A 10 -13.52 -29.39 -14.86
C LEU A 10 -14.08 -28.03 -14.41
N GLY A 11 -14.26 -27.90 -13.10
CA GLY A 11 -14.38 -26.60 -12.46
C GLY A 11 -13.05 -25.88 -12.58
N ALA A 12 -12.88 -25.12 -13.67
CA ALA A 12 -11.82 -24.13 -13.75
C ALA A 12 -12.15 -23.03 -12.73
N THR A 13 -11.55 -23.10 -11.56
CA THR A 13 -11.49 -21.96 -10.65
C THR A 13 -10.61 -20.92 -11.34
N ALA A 14 -11.26 -19.95 -12.00
CA ALA A 14 -10.59 -18.75 -12.47
C ALA A 14 -10.01 -18.05 -11.23
N MET A 15 -8.72 -18.26 -10.97
CA MET A 15 -7.95 -17.42 -10.07
C MET A 15 -8.08 -16.00 -10.62
N PRO A 16 -8.54 -15.01 -9.84
CA PRO A 16 -8.58 -13.65 -10.33
C PRO A 16 -7.16 -13.26 -10.71
N ALA A 17 -6.96 -12.83 -11.96
CA ALA A 17 -5.71 -12.22 -12.38
C ALA A 17 -5.50 -11.03 -11.44
N GLN A 18 -4.51 -11.12 -10.56
CA GLN A 18 -4.17 -10.05 -9.66
C GLN A 18 -3.59 -8.94 -10.53
N SER A 19 -4.42 -7.95 -10.88
CA SER A 19 -3.99 -6.82 -11.70
C SER A 19 -2.77 -6.18 -11.05
N GLU A 20 -1.68 -6.10 -11.81
CA GLU A 20 -0.45 -5.47 -11.35
C GLU A 20 -0.75 -4.02 -10.96
N VAL A 21 -0.36 -3.65 -9.75
CA VAL A 21 -0.52 -2.28 -9.27
C VAL A 21 0.32 -1.37 -10.19
N PRO A 22 -0.26 -0.32 -10.79
CA PRO A 22 0.48 0.55 -11.69
C PRO A 22 1.63 1.25 -10.96
N PRO A 23 2.69 1.64 -11.68
CA PRO A 23 3.77 2.45 -11.12
C PRO A 23 3.21 3.71 -10.43
N HIS A 24 3.61 3.94 -9.19
CA HIS A 24 3.10 5.02 -8.34
C HIS A 24 4.23 5.61 -7.47
N PRO A 25 4.14 6.89 -7.07
CA PRO A 25 5.14 7.51 -6.20
C PRO A 25 5.03 7.04 -4.75
N HIS A 26 6.01 7.42 -3.93
CA HIS A 26 6.02 7.14 -2.49
C HIS A 26 6.41 8.37 -1.70
N MET A 27 5.83 8.49 -0.51
CA MET A 27 6.17 9.50 0.48
C MET A 27 6.65 8.82 1.76
N LEU A 28 7.69 9.35 2.38
CA LEU A 28 8.10 8.96 3.73
C LEU A 28 7.57 9.98 4.74
N VAL A 29 6.63 9.54 5.56
CA VAL A 29 6.07 10.30 6.68
C VAL A 29 6.88 10.00 7.95
N LEU A 30 7.33 11.06 8.62
CA LEU A 30 8.16 11.00 9.82
C LEU A 30 7.45 11.66 11.01
N GLY A 31 7.57 11.04 12.18
CA GLY A 31 6.93 11.48 13.41
C GLY A 31 5.40 11.41 13.33
N LEU A 32 4.88 10.34 12.74
CA LEU A 32 3.47 9.99 12.68
C LEU A 32 2.89 9.92 14.09
N GLN A 33 1.76 10.58 14.27
CA GLN A 33 0.98 10.60 15.50
C GLN A 33 -0.29 9.82 15.23
N LEU A 34 -0.57 8.86 16.12
CA LEU A 34 -1.77 8.04 16.07
C LEU A 34 -2.66 8.39 17.25
N ASP A 35 -3.97 8.33 17.07
CA ASP A 35 -4.92 8.38 18.18
C ASP A 35 -5.02 7.04 18.93
N ALA A 36 -5.99 6.93 19.85
CA ALA A 36 -6.21 5.73 20.64
C ALA A 36 -6.68 4.53 19.80
N ASP A 37 -7.31 4.78 18.65
CA ASP A 37 -7.79 3.76 17.72
C ASP A 37 -6.72 3.35 16.70
N GLY A 38 -5.57 4.05 16.70
CA GLY A 38 -4.44 3.78 15.82
C GLY A 38 -4.53 4.50 14.47
N GLU A 39 -5.45 5.46 14.35
CA GLU A 39 -5.65 6.26 13.15
C GLU A 39 -4.68 7.45 13.11
N PRO A 40 -4.16 7.82 11.93
CA PRO A 40 -3.20 8.90 11.80
C PRO A 40 -3.88 10.26 12.00
N VAL A 41 -3.46 10.99 13.03
CA VAL A 41 -3.98 12.34 13.36
C VAL A 41 -2.99 13.46 13.07
N GLY A 42 -1.76 13.13 12.66
CA GLY A 42 -0.77 14.11 12.26
C GLY A 42 0.61 13.54 12.06
N PHE A 43 1.55 14.37 11.63
CA PHE A 43 2.95 14.00 11.47
C PHE A 43 3.86 15.24 11.52
N LYS A 44 5.17 15.02 11.69
CA LYS A 44 6.15 16.13 11.78
C LYS A 44 6.72 16.54 10.43
N ARG A 45 6.94 15.57 9.54
CA ARG A 45 7.55 15.81 8.23
C ARG A 45 7.10 14.78 7.22
N CYS A 46 7.01 15.20 5.96
CA CYS A 46 6.85 14.34 4.81
C CYS A 46 8.03 14.55 3.84
N VAL A 47 8.48 13.48 3.19
CA VAL A 47 9.54 13.51 2.17
C VAL A 47 9.08 12.75 0.93
N ASP A 48 9.08 13.42 -0.23
CA ASP A 48 8.85 12.77 -1.52
C ASP A 48 10.04 11.85 -1.84
N LEU A 49 9.79 10.55 -1.90
CA LEU A 49 10.81 9.59 -2.30
C LEU A 49 11.01 9.62 -3.80
N ALA A 50 12.24 9.37 -4.24
CA ALA A 50 12.62 9.35 -5.65
C ALA A 50 12.16 10.59 -6.45
N ALA A 51 12.03 11.75 -5.78
CA ALA A 51 11.51 12.99 -6.35
C ALA A 51 10.11 12.83 -7.01
N GLY A 52 9.22 12.06 -6.36
CA GLY A 52 7.84 11.84 -6.83
C GLY A 52 7.73 10.89 -8.02
N LYS A 53 8.79 10.13 -8.31
CA LYS A 53 8.78 9.07 -9.33
C LYS A 53 8.50 7.72 -8.69
N PRO A 54 8.03 6.72 -9.47
CA PRO A 54 7.94 5.36 -8.97
C PRO A 54 9.27 4.86 -8.46
N VAL A 55 9.27 4.34 -7.23
CA VAL A 55 10.44 3.67 -6.66
C VAL A 55 10.63 2.33 -7.39
N PRO A 56 11.85 1.96 -7.79
CA PRO A 56 12.10 0.69 -8.48
C PRO A 56 11.55 -0.50 -7.70
N LEU A 57 10.71 -1.30 -8.36
CA LEU A 57 10.11 -2.50 -7.80
C LEU A 57 11.18 -3.54 -7.51
N ASN A 58 11.42 -3.83 -6.23
CA ASN A 58 12.13 -5.02 -5.79
C ASN A 58 11.26 -5.83 -4.82
N ALA A 59 11.66 -7.05 -4.49
CA ALA A 59 10.89 -7.94 -3.62
C ALA A 59 10.57 -7.35 -2.24
N HIS A 60 11.28 -6.29 -1.79
CA HIS A 60 11.06 -5.63 -0.51
C HIS A 60 10.01 -4.50 -0.56
N HIS A 61 9.61 -4.05 -1.75
CA HIS A 61 8.63 -2.96 -1.90
C HIS A 61 7.28 -3.30 -1.29
N ALA A 62 6.73 -4.49 -1.55
CA ALA A 62 5.44 -4.88 -1.01
C ALA A 62 5.45 -4.93 0.55
N HIS A 63 6.58 -5.34 1.13
CA HIS A 63 6.72 -5.47 2.58
C HIS A 63 6.74 -4.14 3.33
N VAL A 64 7.10 -3.02 2.67
CA VAL A 64 7.03 -1.69 3.30
C VAL A 64 5.62 -1.11 3.33
N HIS A 65 4.69 -1.61 2.49
CA HIS A 65 3.29 -1.19 2.49
C HIS A 65 2.44 -2.01 3.46
N THR A 66 2.53 -3.34 3.34
CA THR A 66 1.57 -4.24 3.98
C THR A 66 2.23 -5.37 4.78
N GLY A 67 3.56 -5.43 4.78
CA GLY A 67 4.32 -6.42 5.54
C GLY A 67 4.77 -5.93 6.92
N THR A 68 5.45 -6.81 7.65
CA THR A 68 6.01 -6.52 8.97
C THR A 68 6.90 -5.28 8.99
N ALA A 69 7.61 -4.97 7.91
CA ALA A 69 8.43 -3.76 7.84
C ALA A 69 7.57 -2.49 7.91
N GLY A 70 6.49 -2.42 7.13
CA GLY A 70 5.53 -1.30 7.18
C GLY A 70 4.85 -1.17 8.54
N GLU A 71 4.42 -2.29 9.13
CA GLU A 71 3.80 -2.30 10.46
C GLU A 71 4.75 -1.79 11.54
N MET A 72 6.01 -2.23 11.53
CA MET A 72 7.02 -1.82 12.50
C MET A 72 7.43 -0.36 12.34
N LEU A 73 7.53 0.13 11.10
CA LEU A 73 7.72 1.55 10.83
C LEU A 73 6.61 2.36 11.49
N ARG A 74 5.34 1.96 11.29
CA ARG A 74 4.19 2.67 11.84
C ARG A 74 4.13 2.61 13.36
N THR A 75 4.13 1.40 13.92
CA THR A 75 3.79 1.16 15.33
C THR A 75 4.96 1.33 16.29
N LYS A 76 6.20 1.16 15.83
CA LYS A 76 7.39 1.23 16.70
C LYS A 76 8.34 2.37 16.36
N ALA A 77 8.45 2.77 15.10
CA ALA A 77 9.29 3.90 14.70
C ALA A 77 8.50 5.22 14.57
N GLY A 78 7.16 5.17 14.58
CA GLY A 78 6.31 6.36 14.37
C GLY A 78 6.54 6.97 12.98
N HIS A 79 6.77 6.14 11.97
CA HIS A 79 7.04 6.54 10.58
C HIS A 79 6.17 5.72 9.63
N ALA A 80 5.90 6.21 8.43
CA ALA A 80 5.18 5.43 7.42
C ALA A 80 5.72 5.69 6.02
N VAL A 81 5.78 4.65 5.20
CA VAL A 81 5.93 4.80 3.76
C VAL A 81 4.52 4.77 3.18
N VAL A 82 4.08 5.89 2.64
CA VAL A 82 2.74 6.07 2.08
C VAL A 82 2.85 5.97 0.57
N PRO A 83 2.15 5.01 -0.08
CA PRO A 83 2.06 5.01 -1.54
C PRO A 83 1.23 6.20 -2.01
N GLY A 84 1.59 6.77 -3.15
CA GLY A 84 0.77 7.79 -3.80
C GLY A 84 -0.31 7.19 -4.70
N ALA A 85 -0.97 8.05 -5.47
CA ALA A 85 -1.99 7.66 -6.43
C ALA A 85 -1.49 6.58 -7.42
N PRO A 86 -2.35 5.62 -7.79
CA PRO A 86 -3.79 5.55 -7.47
C PRO A 86 -4.13 4.81 -6.16
N LEU A 87 -3.14 4.44 -5.34
CA LEU A 87 -3.38 3.69 -4.11
C LEU A 87 -3.90 4.55 -2.95
N THR A 88 -3.64 5.85 -3.03
CA THR A 88 -4.12 6.89 -2.11
C THR A 88 -4.54 8.11 -2.93
N PRO A 89 -5.22 9.11 -2.35
CA PRO A 89 -5.61 10.30 -3.12
C PRO A 89 -4.43 11.27 -3.39
N TRP A 90 -3.27 11.06 -2.78
CA TRP A 90 -2.14 12.00 -2.83
C TRP A 90 -1.07 11.56 -3.83
N ASN A 91 -0.50 12.49 -4.57
CA ASN A 91 0.62 12.24 -5.49
C ASN A 91 1.98 12.61 -4.88
N ASN A 92 1.97 13.45 -3.85
CA ASN A 92 3.17 14.03 -3.25
C ASN A 92 2.87 14.55 -1.83
N CYS A 93 3.93 14.92 -1.11
CA CYS A 93 3.84 15.44 0.24
C CYS A 93 3.03 16.72 0.35
N ALA A 94 3.02 17.59 -0.67
CA ALA A 94 2.26 18.84 -0.60
C ALA A 94 0.76 18.56 -0.54
N GLU A 95 0.27 17.61 -1.34
CA GLU A 95 -1.13 17.16 -1.32
C GLU A 95 -1.50 16.49 0.01
N LEU A 96 -0.62 15.62 0.52
CA LEU A 96 -0.84 14.96 1.82
C LEU A 96 -0.86 15.97 2.98
N ILE A 97 0.05 16.94 2.99
CA ILE A 97 0.08 18.00 4.00
C ILE A 97 -1.18 18.87 3.92
N ALA A 98 -1.62 19.22 2.71
CA ALA A 98 -2.83 20.03 2.52
C ALA A 98 -4.07 19.34 3.11
N ASP A 99 -4.19 18.03 2.92
CA ASP A 99 -5.29 17.23 3.45
C ASP A 99 -5.30 17.20 5.00
N PHE A 100 -4.15 16.94 5.63
CA PHE A 100 -4.00 16.96 7.09
C PHE A 100 -4.13 18.35 7.72
N SER A 101 -3.86 19.42 6.97
CA SER A 101 -3.94 20.80 7.47
C SER A 101 -5.31 21.45 7.23
N GLY A 102 -6.14 20.85 6.37
CA GLY A 102 -7.49 21.31 6.04
C GLY A 102 -8.62 20.52 6.73
N SER A 103 -8.27 19.52 7.54
CA SER A 103 -9.18 18.65 8.30
C SER A 103 -9.36 19.11 9.75
#